data_AF-K2CJ37-F1
#
_entry.id   AF-K2CJ37-F1
#
_cell.length_a   1.000
_cell.length_b   1.000
_cell.length_c   1.000
_cell.angle_alpha   90.00
_cell.angle_beta   90.00
_cell.angle_gamma   90.00
#
_symmetry.space_group_name_H-M   'P 1'
#
loop_
_entity.id
_entity.type
_entity.pdbx_description
1 polymer ?
#
loop_
_entity_poly.entity_id
_entity_poly.type
_entity_poly.pdbx_seq_one_letter_code
_entity_poly.pdbx_strand_id
1 'polypeptide(L)'
;TMVMEYGMSELGPINLNGEDRRMPYEAPNISPDMAAKIDTQVKSLTDEGYRSALTVLKKLRKKLDVLAKELLKKETLESEEFEKLIGPKKVILAKVIA
;
A
#
# COMPACT_ATOMS: atom_id res chain seq x y z
N THR A 1 -6.94 -6.30 -8.12
CA THR A 1 -7.47 -4.99 -7.65
C THR A 1 -6.40 -3.89 -7.66
N MET A 2 -6.79 -2.61 -7.51
CA MET A 2 -6.11 -1.39 -8.02
C MET A 2 -5.90 -1.38 -9.54
N VAL A 3 -4.96 -2.18 -10.07
CA VAL A 3 -4.67 -2.20 -11.52
C VAL A 3 -5.79 -2.88 -12.30
N MET A 4 -6.18 -4.10 -11.91
CA MET A 4 -7.10 -4.93 -12.71
C MET A 4 -8.60 -4.66 -12.51
N GLU A 5 -9.02 -4.12 -11.35
CA GLU A 5 -10.46 -4.02 -11.02
C GLU A 5 -10.92 -2.57 -10.89
N TYR A 6 -10.11 -1.73 -10.23
CA TYR A 6 -10.46 -0.33 -10.00
C TYR A 6 -9.93 0.60 -11.10
N GLY A 7 -9.12 0.10 -12.03
CA GLY A 7 -8.54 0.91 -13.10
C GLY A 7 -7.67 2.07 -12.59
N MET A 8 -7.03 1.90 -11.43
CA MET A 8 -6.17 2.90 -10.78
C MET A 8 -4.72 2.76 -11.28
N SER A 9 -4.53 2.74 -12.59
CA SER A 9 -3.21 2.64 -13.22
C SER A 9 -3.18 3.40 -14.54
N GLU A 10 -1.99 3.51 -15.14
CA GLU A 10 -1.82 4.14 -16.45
C GLU A 10 -2.49 3.36 -17.59
N LEU A 11 -2.98 2.14 -17.33
CA LEU A 11 -3.82 1.38 -18.28
C LEU A 11 -5.23 1.97 -18.42
N GLY A 12 -5.57 2.95 -17.58
CA GLY A 12 -6.85 3.64 -17.61
C GLY A 12 -7.91 3.00 -16.72
N PRO A 13 -9.10 3.63 -16.67
CA PRO A 13 -10.20 3.25 -15.78
C PRO A 13 -10.98 2.05 -16.35
N ILE A 14 -10.31 0.91 -16.53
CA ILE A 14 -10.88 -0.30 -17.14
C ILE A 14 -10.86 -1.44 -16.11
N ASN A 15 -11.98 -2.18 -16.02
CA ASN A 15 -12.03 -3.42 -15.27
C ASN A 15 -11.58 -4.58 -16.18
N LEU A 16 -10.37 -5.09 -15.92
CA LEU A 16 -9.73 -6.19 -16.63
C LEU A 16 -10.02 -7.56 -15.99
N ASN A 17 -10.67 -7.58 -14.82
CA ASN A 17 -11.04 -8.81 -14.12
C ASN A 17 -12.31 -9.47 -14.71
N GLY A 18 -12.98 -8.79 -15.65
CA GLY A 18 -14.15 -9.28 -16.38
C GLY A 18 -15.44 -9.24 -15.57
N GLU A 19 -16.53 -8.72 -16.17
CA GLU A 19 -17.88 -8.83 -15.59
C GLU A 19 -18.52 -10.20 -15.85
N ASP A 20 -18.03 -10.94 -16.86
CA ASP A 20 -18.63 -12.17 -17.39
C ASP A 20 -18.03 -13.44 -16.77
N ARG A 21 -17.51 -13.36 -15.54
CA ARG A 21 -17.05 -14.55 -14.80
C ARG A 21 -18.29 -15.34 -14.38
N ARG A 22 -18.62 -16.41 -15.11
CA ARG A 22 -19.72 -17.31 -14.76
C ARG A 22 -19.41 -18.12 -13.52
N MET A 23 -18.12 -18.34 -13.24
CA MET A 23 -17.61 -19.06 -12.08
C MET A 23 -16.51 -18.25 -11.37
N PRO A 24 -16.44 -18.26 -10.02
CA PRO A 24 -15.42 -17.52 -9.25
C PRO A 24 -13.95 -17.87 -9.59
N TYR A 25 -13.70 -19.04 -10.17
CA TYR A 25 -12.36 -19.54 -10.51
C TYR A 25 -11.99 -19.36 -11.98
N GLU A 26 -12.88 -18.82 -12.80
CA GLU A 26 -12.63 -18.65 -14.23
C GLU A 26 -11.59 -17.55 -14.44
N ALA A 27 -10.49 -17.86 -15.12
CA ALA A 27 -9.44 -16.87 -15.38
C ALA A 27 -9.96 -15.81 -16.36
N PRO A 28 -9.66 -14.51 -16.14
CA PRO A 28 -10.05 -13.47 -17.07
C PRO A 28 -9.36 -13.69 -18.42
N ASN A 29 -10.12 -13.52 -19.51
CA ASN A 29 -9.59 -13.62 -20.87
C ASN A 29 -8.74 -12.39 -21.20
N ILE A 30 -7.46 -12.45 -20.84
CA ILE A 30 -6.48 -11.38 -21.04
C ILE A 30 -5.43 -11.84 -22.04
N SER A 31 -5.07 -11.00 -23.01
CA SER A 31 -4.00 -11.31 -23.96
C SER A 31 -2.63 -11.31 -23.27
N PRO A 32 -1.63 -12.06 -23.76
CA PRO A 32 -0.28 -12.05 -23.19
C PRO A 32 0.34 -10.64 -23.12
N ASP A 33 0.10 -9.80 -24.14
CA ASP A 33 0.56 -8.41 -24.15
C ASP A 33 -0.07 -7.57 -23.02
N MET A 34 -1.38 -7.73 -22.81
CA MET A 34 -2.08 -7.03 -21.74
C MET A 34 -1.66 -7.55 -20.36
N ALA A 35 -1.42 -8.86 -20.21
CA ALA A 35 -0.90 -9.44 -18.97
C ALA A 35 0.48 -8.84 -18.61
N ALA A 36 1.40 -8.74 -19.58
CA ALA A 36 2.71 -8.13 -19.36
C ALA A 36 2.63 -6.64 -18.93
N LYS A 37 1.65 -5.91 -19.48
CA LYS A 37 1.37 -4.52 -19.07
C LYS A 37 0.85 -4.43 -17.64
N ILE A 38 -0.04 -5.33 -17.24
CA ILE A 38 -0.53 -5.43 -15.86
C ILE A 38 0.64 -5.70 -14.90
N ASP A 39 1.49 -6.68 -15.21
CA ASP A 39 2.64 -7.03 -14.38
C ASP A 39 3.60 -5.85 -14.18
N THR A 40 3.82 -5.07 -15.24
CA THR A 40 4.65 -3.85 -15.19
C THR A 40 4.08 -2.81 -14.23
N GLN A 41 2.76 -2.59 -14.28
CA GLN A 41 2.09 -1.61 -13.41
C GLN A 41 2.06 -2.07 -11.94
N VAL A 42 1.84 -3.36 -11.70
CA VAL A 42 1.90 -3.95 -10.35
C VAL A 42 3.30 -3.81 -9.76
N LYS A 43 4.34 -4.09 -10.55
CA LYS A 43 5.73 -3.92 -10.14
C LYS A 43 6.03 -2.46 -9.80
N SER A 44 5.64 -1.53 -10.67
CA SER A 44 5.85 -0.09 -10.46
C SER A 44 5.23 0.40 -9.14
N LEU A 45 3.96 0.05 -8.91
CA LEU A 45 3.23 0.42 -7.70
C LEU A 45 3.89 -0.16 -6.44
N THR A 46 4.32 -1.42 -6.50
CA THR A 46 4.97 -2.11 -5.39
C THR A 46 6.33 -1.48 -5.08
N ASP A 47 7.12 -1.19 -6.10
CA ASP A 47 8.44 -0.54 -5.97
C ASP A 47 8.32 0.87 -5.39
N GLU A 48 7.30 1.63 -5.82
CA GLU A 48 7.02 2.94 -5.25
C GLU A 48 6.64 2.86 -3.77
N GLY A 49 5.71 1.97 -3.42
CA GLY A 49 5.32 1.72 -2.03
C GLY A 49 6.50 1.32 -1.16
N TYR A 50 7.35 0.42 -1.65
CA TYR A 50 8.57 -0.01 -0.97
C TYR A 50 9.55 1.14 -0.75
N ARG A 51 9.82 1.93 -1.79
CA ARG A 51 10.72 3.10 -1.71
C ARG A 51 10.18 4.16 -0.75
N SER A 52 8.87 4.40 -0.76
CA SER A 52 8.21 5.31 0.15
C SER A 52 8.35 4.84 1.60
N ALA A 53 8.03 3.57 1.88
CA ALA A 53 8.20 2.97 3.19
C ALA A 53 9.66 3.04 3.69
N LEU A 54 10.63 2.65 2.86
CA LEU A 54 12.05 2.75 3.19
C LEU A 54 12.46 4.19 3.51
N THR A 55 11.98 5.17 2.74
CA THR A 55 12.30 6.58 2.96
C THR A 55 11.79 7.04 4.32
N VAL A 56 10.55 6.68 4.68
CA VAL A 56 9.95 6.99 5.98
C VAL A 56 10.74 6.31 7.12
N LEU A 57 11.04 5.02 6.99
CA LEU A 57 11.77 4.26 8.00
C LEU A 57 13.20 4.79 8.21
N LYS A 58 13.90 5.16 7.13
CA LYS A 58 15.23 5.78 7.21
C LYS A 58 15.17 7.14 7.90
N LYS A 59 14.21 7.99 7.52
CA LYS A 59 13.99 9.30 8.14
C LYS A 59 13.70 9.20 9.64
N LEU A 60 13.00 8.16 10.07
CA LEU A 60 12.61 7.91 11.46
C LEU A 60 13.49 6.88 12.17
N ARG A 61 14.69 6.57 11.65
CA ARG A 61 15.52 5.45 12.13
C ARG A 61 15.75 5.45 13.65
N LYS A 62 16.08 6.60 14.23
CA LYS A 62 16.30 6.73 15.68
C LYS A 62 15.06 6.34 16.49
N LYS A 63 13.87 6.75 16.05
CA LYS A 63 12.60 6.40 16.71
C LYS A 63 12.27 4.93 16.54
N LEU A 64 12.55 4.37 15.36
CA LEU A 64 12.40 2.94 15.09
C LEU A 64 13.29 2.09 16.02
N ASP A 65 14.54 2.49 16.24
CA ASP A 65 15.46 1.79 17.14
C ASP A 65 14.98 1.83 18.61
N VAL A 66 14.39 2.96 19.05
CA VAL A 66 13.78 3.07 20.38
C VAL A 66 12.57 2.15 20.49
N LEU A 67 11.69 2.17 19.49
CA LEU A 67 10.50 1.30 19.45
C LEU A 67 10.87 -0.18 19.51
N ALA A 68 11.85 -0.60 18.70
CA ALA A 68 12.33 -1.99 18.69
C ALA A 68 12.89 -2.42 20.05
N LYS A 69 13.67 -1.57 20.71
CA LYS A 69 14.18 -1.84 22.06
C LYS A 69 13.07 -1.96 23.10
N GLU A 70 12.00 -1.17 22.96
CA GLU A 70 10.89 -1.23 23.90
C GLU A 70 10.04 -2.49 23.68
N LEU A 71 9.80 -2.88 22.42
CA LEU A 71 9.14 -4.15 22.07
C LEU A 71 9.93 -5.37 22.57
N LEU A 72 11.25 -5.32 22.56
CA LEU A 72 12.07 -6.39 23.15
C LEU A 72 11.90 -6.54 24.67
N LYS A 73 11.45 -5.49 25.37
CA LYS A 73 11.22 -5.53 26.82
C LYS A 73 9.79 -5.90 27.20
N LYS A 74 8.81 -5.42 26.43
CA LYS A 74 7.37 -5.52 26.76
C LYS A 74 6.61 -6.50 25.89
N GLU A 75 7.20 -6.96 24.78
CA GLU A 75 6.62 -7.82 23.73
C GLU A 75 5.47 -7.18 22.94
N THR A 76 4.61 -6.42 23.60
CA THR A 76 3.48 -5.69 23.04
C THR A 76 3.52 -4.24 23.51
N LEU A 77 3.05 -3.32 22.66
CA LEU A 77 2.87 -1.91 23.00
C LEU A 77 1.45 -1.49 22.63
N GLU A 78 0.76 -0.84 23.56
CA GLU A 78 -0.53 -0.24 23.30
C GLU A 78 -0.38 1.04 22.47
N SER A 79 -1.46 1.44 21.79
CA SER A 79 -1.45 2.61 20.89
C SER A 79 -0.95 3.88 21.60
N GLU A 80 -1.35 4.11 22.86
CA GLU A 80 -0.92 5.27 23.65
C GLU A 80 0.58 5.25 23.97
N GLU A 81 1.16 4.07 24.21
CA GLU A 81 2.59 3.92 24.45
C GLU A 81 3.39 4.14 23.17
N PHE A 82 2.89 3.63 22.04
CA PHE A 82 3.46 3.88 20.73
C PHE A 82 3.47 5.37 20.39
N GLU A 83 2.36 6.07 20.63
CA GLU A 83 2.25 7.51 20.38
C GLU A 83 3.21 8.34 21.25
N LYS A 84 3.45 7.93 22.50
CA LYS A 84 4.46 8.58 23.36
C LYS A 84 5.87 8.45 22.79
N LEU A 85 6.19 7.35 22.10
CA LEU A 85 7.51 7.11 21.50
C LEU A 85 7.67 7.76 20.12
N ILE A 86 6.67 7.61 19.26
CA ILE A 86 6.72 8.02 17.85
C ILE A 86 6.21 9.45 17.65
N GLY A 87 5.36 9.93 18.54
CA GLY A 87 4.62 11.20 18.45
C GLY A 87 3.18 10.97 17.97
N PRO A 88 2.29 11.96 18.18
CA PRO A 88 0.89 11.85 17.82
C PRO A 88 0.71 11.75 16.31
N LYS A 89 -0.34 11.04 15.90
CA LYS A 89 -0.75 10.99 14.50
C LYS A 89 -1.05 12.42 14.01
N LYS A 90 -0.24 12.91 13.07
CA LYS A 90 -0.51 14.19 12.40
C LYS A 90 -1.67 13.98 11.43
N VAL A 91 -2.88 14.32 11.87
CA VAL A 91 -4.04 14.34 11.00
C VAL A 91 -3.98 15.64 10.19
N ILE A 92 -3.74 15.53 8.89
CA ILE A 92 -3.98 16.66 7.98
C ILE A 92 -5.48 16.64 7.69
N LEU A 93 -6.23 17.52 8.35
CA LEU A 93 -7.59 17.80 7.96
C LEU A 93 -7.52 18.39 6.55
N ALA A 94 -8.03 17.67 5.55
CA ALA A 94 -8.25 18.25 4.25
C ALA A 94 -9.11 19.49 4.47
N LYS A 95 -8.61 20.68 4.11
CA LYS A 95 -9.45 21.87 4.05
C LYS A 95 -10.57 21.53 3.08
N VAL A 96 -11.76 21.30 3.61
CA VAL A 96 -12.98 21.22 2.81
C VAL A 96 -13.01 22.53 2.04
N ILE A 97 -12.84 22.43 0.72
CA ILE A 97 -13.08 23.55 -0.19
C ILE A 97 -14.59 23.73 -0.13
N ALA A 98 -15.04 24.68 0.69
CA ALA A 98 -16.39 25.21 0.67
C ALA A 98 -16.47 26.31 -0.39
#